data_AF-A0A963C5R3-F1
#
_entry.id   AF-A0A963C5R3-F1
#
_cell.length_a   1.000
_cell.length_b   1.000
_cell.length_c   1.000
_cell.angle_alpha   90.00
_cell.angle_beta   90.00
_cell.angle_gamma   90.00
#
_symmetry.space_group_name_H-M   'P 1'
#
loop_
_entity.id
_entity.type
_entity.pdbx_description
1 polymer ?
#
loop_
_entity_poly.entity_id
_entity_poly.type
_entity_poly.pdbx_seq_one_letter_code
_entity_poly.pdbx_strand_id
1 'polypeptide(L)' 'MTPAPAIDAQALEKHTPMMQQYLGLKAQYPELLLFYRMGDFYELFFEDAERAARLLDI' A
#
# COMPACT_ATOMS: atom_id res chain seq x y z
N MET A 1 18.85 9.71 -4.15
CA MET A 1 17.88 9.17 -3.18
C MET A 1 16.85 10.24 -2.92
N THR A 2 15.75 10.23 -3.66
CA THR A 2 14.55 10.97 -3.29
C THR A 2 13.99 10.32 -2.02
N PRO A 3 13.66 11.09 -0.96
CA PRO A 3 13.02 10.52 0.21
C PRO A 3 11.65 9.97 -0.21
N ALA A 4 11.34 8.74 0.21
CA ALA A 4 9.99 8.21 0.13
C ALA A 4 9.01 9.22 0.76
N PRO A 5 7.79 9.37 0.24
CA PRO A 5 6.81 10.27 0.84
C PRO A 5 6.68 9.89 2.32
N ALA A 6 6.97 10.84 3.21
CA ALA A 6 6.85 10.64 4.64
C ALA A 6 5.37 10.40 4.93
N ILE A 7 4.99 9.14 5.18
CA ILE A 7 3.63 8.83 5.58
C ILE A 7 3.44 9.46 6.96
N ASP A 8 2.49 10.39 7.09
CA ASP A 8 2.20 11.05 8.36
C ASP A 8 1.83 10.02 9.42
N ALA A 9 2.63 9.93 10.49
CA ALA A 9 2.41 8.98 11.58
C ALA A 9 1.04 9.18 12.26
N GLN A 10 0.57 10.42 12.36
CA GLN A 10 -0.76 10.78 12.88
C GLN A 10 -1.90 10.36 11.95
N ALA A 11 -1.65 10.24 10.64
CA ALA A 11 -2.61 9.65 9.70
C ALA A 11 -2.64 8.12 9.85
N LEU A 12 -1.47 7.47 10.06
CA LEU A 12 -1.39 6.04 10.36
C LEU A 12 -2.20 5.64 11.59
N GLU A 13 -2.10 6.39 12.69
CA GLU A 13 -2.83 6.11 13.93
C GLU A 13 -4.36 6.10 13.76
N LYS A 14 -4.89 6.79 12.75
CA LYS A 14 -6.33 6.81 12.42
C LYS A 14 -6.76 5.65 11.53
N HIS A 15 -5.82 4.93 10.93
CA HIS A 15 -6.10 3.79 10.08
C HIS A 15 -6.20 2.50 10.89
N THR A 16 -6.90 1.50 10.33
CA THR A 16 -7.00 0.18 10.96
C THR A 16 -5.59 -0.41 11.17
N PRO A 17 -5.38 -1.28 12.17
CA PRO A 17 -4.07 -1.90 12.43
C PRO A 17 -3.47 -2.57 11.19
N MET A 18 -4.34 -3.09 10.32
CA MET A 18 -3.97 -3.69 9.04
C MET A 18 -3.40 -2.65 8.06
N MET A 19 -4.03 -1.49 7.95
CA MET A 19 -3.54 -0.39 7.10
C MET A 19 -2.27 0.28 7.62
N GLN A 20 -2.05 0.31 8.93
CA GLN A 20 -0.76 0.75 9.48
C GLN A 20 0.39 -0.13 9.02
N GLN A 21 0.19 -1.46 9.00
CA GLN A 21 1.19 -2.40 8.50
C GLN A 21 1.39 -2.26 6.99
N TYR A 22 0.32 -2.15 6.21
CA TYR A 22 0.39 -1.95 4.76
C TYR A 22 1.19 -0.69 4.41
N LEU A 23 0.84 0.45 5.01
CA LEU A 23 1.50 1.73 4.75
C LEU A 23 2.95 1.75 5.24
N GLY A 24 3.26 1.11 6.37
CA GLY A 24 4.62 0.98 6.89
C GLY A 24 5.53 0.12 6.00
N LEU A 25 5.00 -0.95 5.40
CA LEU A 25 5.70 -1.74 4.38
C LEU A 25 5.84 -0.97 3.08
N LYS A 26 4.80 -0.25 2.66
CA LYS A 26 4.82 0.57 1.44
C LYS A 26 5.85 1.71 1.53
N ALA A 27 6.02 2.31 2.70
CA ALA A 27 7.04 3.34 2.92
C ALA A 27 8.47 2.78 2.75
N GLN A 28 8.70 1.51 3.08
CA GLN A 28 9.99 0.84 2.87
C GLN A 28 10.18 0.41 1.41
N TYR A 29 9.09 0.12 0.70
CA TYR A 29 9.09 -0.36 -0.69
C TYR A 29 8.12 0.44 -1.57
N PRO A 30 8.36 1.74 -1.79
CA PRO A 30 7.40 2.62 -2.47
C PRO A 30 7.13 2.21 -3.93
N GLU A 31 8.12 1.62 -4.60
CA GLU A 31 8.05 1.24 -6.02
C GLU A 31 7.47 -0.17 -6.25
N LEU A 32 7.25 -0.96 -5.20
CA LEU A 32 6.74 -2.33 -5.32
C LEU A 32 5.23 -2.38 -5.12
N LEU A 33 4.53 -3.21 -5.90
CA LEU A 33 3.12 -3.52 -5.67
C LEU A 33 2.98 -4.44 -4.46
N LEU A 34 2.23 -4.00 -3.44
CA LEU A 34 1.90 -4.85 -2.30
C LEU A 34 0.57 -5.59 -2.54
N PHE A 35 0.64 -6.91 -2.59
CA PHE A 35 -0.53 -7.78 -2.68
C PHE A 35 -0.92 -8.21 -1.27
N TYR A 36 -2.01 -7.65 -0.75
CA TYR A 36 -2.51 -7.98 0.57
C TYR A 36 -3.53 -9.10 0.49
N ARG A 37 -3.24 -10.24 1.13
CA ARG A 37 -4.14 -11.40 1.07
C ARG A 37 -5.30 -11.24 2.05
N MET A 38 -6.53 -11.16 1.53
CA MET A 38 -7.75 -11.21 2.32
C MET A 38 -8.59 -12.40 1.89
N GLY A 39 -8.49 -13.49 2.67
CA GLY A 39 -9.13 -14.76 2.34
C GLY A 39 -8.55 -15.37 1.06
N ASP A 40 -9.42 -15.54 0.06
CA ASP A 40 -9.10 -16.16 -1.23
C ASP A 40 -8.60 -15.16 -2.28
N PHE A 41 -8.68 -13.86 -2.00
CA PHE A 41 -8.30 -12.79 -2.92
C PHE A 41 -7.05 -12.04 -2.46
N TYR A 42 -6.35 -11.48 -3.44
CA TYR A 42 -5.33 -10.46 -3.20
C TYR A 42 -5.94 -9.09 -3.49
N GLU A 43 -5.92 -8.23 -2.49
CA GLU A 43 -6.34 -6.84 -2.61
C GLU A 43 -5.12 -5.93 -2.64
N LEU A 44 -5.19 -4.94 -3.53
CA LEU A 44 -4.24 -3.85 -3.59
C LEU A 44 -4.98 -2.57 -3.18
N PHE A 45 -4.27 -1.64 -2.56
CA PHE A 45 -4.87 -0.41 -2.04
C PHE A 45 -4.20 0.83 -2.62
N PHE A 46 -4.97 1.92 -2.72
CA PHE A 46 -4.51 3.23 -3.19
C PHE A 46 -3.88 3.17 -4.59
N GLU A 47 -2.69 3.76 -4.75
CA GLU A 47 -1.96 3.82 -6.02
C GLU A 47 -1.62 2.43 -6.58
N ASP A 48 -1.44 1.42 -5.71
CA ASP A 48 -1.13 0.06 -6.16
C ASP A 48 -2.32 -0.58 -6.87
N ALA A 49 -3.55 -0.27 -6.45
CA ALA A 49 -4.74 -0.74 -7.14
C ALA A 49 -4.82 -0.13 -8.54
N GLU A 50 -4.60 1.18 -8.68
CA GLU A 50 -4.61 1.84 -9.99
C GLU A 50 -3.49 1.36 -10.90
N ARG A 51 -2.28 1.15 -10.36
CA ARG A 51 -1.14 0.63 -11.13
C ARG A 51 -1.41 -0.81 -11.54
N ALA A 52 -1.94 -1.66 -10.67
CA ALA A 52 -2.29 -3.03 -11.00
C ALA A 52 -3.40 -3.09 -12.05
N ALA A 53 -4.45 -2.28 -11.93
CA ALA A 53 -5.52 -2.18 -12.92
C ALA A 53 -4.97 -1.86 -14.32
N ARG A 54 -4.07 -0.88 -14.42
CA ARG A 54 -3.42 -0.51 -15.70
C ARG A 54 -2.46 -1.57 -16.24
N LEU A 55 -1.75 -2.28 -15.37
CA LEU A 55 -0.71 -3.25 -15.77
C LEU A 55 -1.27 -4.63 -16.07
N LEU A 56 -2.32 -5.02 -15.36
CA LEU A 56 -2.91 -6.36 -15.38
C LEU A 56 -4.29 -6.39 -16.05
N ASP A 57 -4.83 -5.23 -16.44
CA ASP A 57 -6.15 -5.05 -17.06
C ASP A 57 -7.29 -5.63 -16.19
N ILE A 58 -7.26 -5.27 -14.91
CA ILE A 58 -8.21 -5.72 -13.86
C ILE A 58 -9.00 -4.56 -13.25
#